data_AF-A0A8T2HF02-F1
#
_entry.id   AF-A0A8T2HF02-F1
#
_cell.length_a   1.000
_cell.length_b   1.000
_cell.length_c   1.000
_cell.angle_alpha   90.00
_cell.angle_beta   90.00
_cell.angle_gamma   90.00
#
_symmetry.space_group_name_H-M   'P 1'
#
loop_
_entity.id
_entity.type
_entity.pdbx_description
1 polymer ?
#
loop_
_entity_poly.entity_id
_entity_poly.type
_entity_poly.pdbx_seq_one_letter_code
_entity_poly.pdbx_strand_id
1 'polypeptide(L)'
;MWNPSGIEGLPESMRYLHHVVLDFYGKLEEDMEREGRSGCGLFAKKSMIVTAKAYLQEAKWLSEDFVATFDEYKENGVYSSSYLALLTGSFLGMVDEGTLDVFEWLSTFPPLLVTSALIGRLCGDIASCEFEHKRKHVGTSIDCYMKQYGIEQTMEKREEAGEYHSKDFEWEFLKNIVENDPSLSHHLHHHHQNLSKYLPDSQPWQDFHSRHSSGKFFKERRYLLKEFPELVSCGENSKLLEIGCGNGSTVLPILRGSKNITVYACDCSSDALVRTKENIDRAISSVDNFHSFCCDFSTSEFPDWVACDRCRDKFMLNHSGGSESKHCIGGVDFVTLVCEHRSFS
;
A
#
# COMPACT_ATOMS: atom_id res chain seq x y z
N MET A 1 -4.60 27.76 9.92
CA MET A 1 -5.01 27.71 11.35
C MET A 1 -6.27 26.87 11.40
N TRP A 2 -6.40 25.92 12.33
CA TRP A 2 -7.58 25.06 12.45
C TRP A 2 -8.72 25.85 13.10
N ASN A 3 -9.37 26.74 12.34
CA ASN A 3 -10.34 27.70 12.87
C ASN A 3 -11.69 27.59 12.12
N PRO A 4 -12.80 27.31 12.83
CA PRO A 4 -14.15 27.31 12.25
C PRO A 4 -14.54 28.64 11.59
N SER A 5 -14.01 29.76 12.08
CA SER A 5 -14.31 31.10 11.58
C SER A 5 -13.64 31.42 10.23
N GLY A 6 -12.73 30.57 9.74
CA GLY A 6 -12.04 30.75 8.44
C GLY A 6 -12.88 30.42 7.20
N ILE A 7 -14.16 30.11 7.39
CA ILE A 7 -15.12 29.75 6.32
C ILE A 7 -15.59 30.97 5.52
N GLU A 8 -15.53 32.16 6.09
CA GLU A 8 -16.01 33.40 5.46
C GLU A 8 -15.10 33.76 4.28
N GLY A 9 -15.59 33.48 3.06
CA GLY A 9 -14.88 33.73 1.79
C GLY A 9 -14.62 32.49 0.93
N LEU A 10 -14.88 31.27 1.43
CA LEU A 10 -14.73 30.04 0.65
C LEU A 10 -15.93 29.79 -0.28
N PRO A 11 -15.70 29.23 -1.49
CA PRO A 11 -16.77 28.68 -2.33
C PRO A 11 -17.62 27.67 -1.56
N GLU A 12 -18.91 27.56 -1.90
CA GLU A 12 -19.85 26.67 -1.22
C GLU A 12 -19.39 25.21 -1.16
N SER A 13 -18.83 24.68 -2.25
CA SER A 13 -18.25 23.34 -2.30
C SER A 13 -17.11 23.13 -1.30
N MET A 14 -16.27 24.13 -1.08
CA MET A 14 -15.16 24.08 -0.13
C MET A 14 -15.63 24.26 1.32
N ARG A 15 -16.71 25.01 1.56
CA ARG A 15 -17.30 25.15 2.89
C ARG A 15 -17.80 23.82 3.44
N TYR A 16 -18.43 23.00 2.59
CA TYR A 16 -18.87 21.66 2.97
C TYR A 16 -17.69 20.75 3.34
N LEU A 17 -16.68 20.66 2.46
CA LEU A 17 -15.48 19.86 2.73
C LEU A 17 -14.75 20.31 3.99
N HIS A 18 -14.60 21.63 4.18
CA HIS A 18 -14.00 22.20 5.38
C HIS A 18 -14.77 21.78 6.64
N HIS A 19 -16.10 21.85 6.63
CA HIS A 19 -16.92 21.44 7.77
C HIS A 19 -16.76 19.95 8.09
N VAL A 20 -16.83 19.08 7.09
CA VAL A 20 -16.65 17.62 7.26
C VAL A 20 -15.28 17.30 7.85
N VAL A 21 -14.22 17.94 7.36
CA VAL A 21 -12.86 17.74 7.88
C VAL A 21 -12.74 18.22 9.33
N LEU A 22 -13.26 19.41 9.65
CA LEU A 22 -13.21 19.91 11.03
C LEU A 22 -13.97 19.02 12.01
N ASP A 23 -15.16 18.57 11.64
CA ASP A 23 -16.02 17.71 12.46
C ASP A 23 -15.38 16.33 12.67
N PHE A 24 -14.87 15.70 11.61
CA PHE A 24 -14.19 14.41 11.69
C PHE A 24 -13.00 14.44 12.64
N TYR A 25 -12.06 15.38 12.45
CA TYR A 25 -10.89 15.46 13.32
C TYR A 25 -11.21 16.02 14.71
N GLY A 26 -12.32 16.74 14.87
CA GLY A 26 -12.84 17.13 16.18
C GLY A 26 -13.28 15.91 16.98
N LYS A 27 -14.15 15.08 16.39
CA LYS A 27 -14.61 13.81 16.98
C LYS A 27 -13.46 12.85 17.23
N LEU A 28 -12.53 12.73 16.28
CA LEU A 28 -11.35 11.89 16.44
C LEU A 28 -10.51 12.32 17.65
N GLU A 29 -10.31 13.62 17.86
CA GLU A 29 -9.62 14.11 19.05
C GLU A 29 -10.38 13.75 20.34
N GLU A 30 -11.70 13.98 20.39
CA GLU A 30 -12.53 13.61 21.54
C GLU A 30 -12.49 12.10 21.84
N ASP A 31 -12.47 11.26 20.80
CA ASP A 31 -12.37 9.80 20.93
C ASP A 31 -11.00 9.39 21.49
N MET A 32 -9.90 9.98 20.98
CA MET A 32 -8.56 9.73 21.51
C MET A 32 -8.41 10.16 22.97
N GLU A 33 -9.01 11.28 23.37
CA GLU A 33 -9.04 11.70 24.78
C GLU A 33 -9.80 10.68 25.65
N ARG A 34 -10.91 10.13 25.16
CA ARG A 34 -11.72 9.12 25.86
C ARG A 34 -10.97 7.80 26.04
N GLU A 35 -10.10 7.45 25.10
CA GLU A 35 -9.22 6.28 25.15
C GLU A 35 -7.98 6.51 26.03
N GLY A 36 -7.80 7.70 26.61
CA GLY A 36 -6.62 8.05 27.41
C GLY A 36 -5.37 8.35 26.58
N ARG A 37 -5.51 8.52 25.26
CA ARG A 37 -4.45 8.80 24.28
C ARG A 37 -4.38 10.30 23.98
N SER A 38 -4.36 11.11 25.04
CA SER A 38 -4.40 12.57 24.95
C SER A 38 -3.30 13.12 24.05
N GLY A 39 -3.63 14.08 23.19
CA GLY A 39 -2.69 14.69 22.23
C GLY A 39 -2.50 13.95 20.90
N CYS A 40 -2.90 12.68 20.77
CA CYS A 40 -2.81 11.94 19.50
C CYS A 40 -3.71 12.54 18.41
N GLY A 41 -4.93 12.96 18.79
CA GLY A 41 -5.85 13.67 17.89
C GLY A 41 -5.33 15.03 17.41
N LEU A 42 -4.59 15.75 18.26
CA LEU A 42 -3.94 16.99 17.90
C LEU A 42 -2.85 16.76 16.84
N PHE A 43 -2.11 15.65 16.95
CA PHE A 43 -1.12 15.26 15.95
C PHE A 43 -1.77 14.94 14.60
N ALA A 44 -2.91 14.25 14.60
CA ALA A 44 -3.73 14.01 13.41
C ALA A 44 -4.06 15.31 12.66
N LYS A 45 -4.54 16.33 13.39
CA LYS A 45 -4.80 17.66 12.83
C LYS A 45 -3.53 18.32 12.28
N LYS A 46 -2.41 18.22 13.00
CA LYS A 46 -1.12 18.78 12.57
C LYS A 46 -0.64 18.15 11.26
N SER A 47 -0.77 16.83 11.10
CA SER A 47 -0.38 16.12 9.87
C SER A 47 -1.14 16.66 8.64
N MET A 48 -2.43 16.94 8.78
CA MET A 48 -3.26 17.51 7.72
C MET A 48 -2.89 18.97 7.42
N ILE A 49 -2.62 19.77 8.44
CA ILE A 49 -2.20 21.17 8.25
C ILE A 49 -0.90 21.23 7.45
N VAL A 50 0.06 20.36 7.75
CA VAL A 50 1.35 20.31 7.05
C VAL A 50 1.15 19.89 5.60
N THR A 51 0.35 18.86 5.35
CA THR A 51 -0.01 18.40 4.00
C THR A 51 -0.69 19.51 3.19
N ALA A 52 -1.67 20.20 3.78
CA ALA A 52 -2.39 21.30 3.13
C ALA A 52 -1.48 22.48 2.79
N LYS A 53 -0.50 22.80 3.65
CA LYS A 53 0.51 23.83 3.35
C LYS A 53 1.39 23.45 2.15
N ALA A 54 1.74 22.18 2.02
CA ALA A 54 2.53 21.69 0.90
C ALA A 54 1.74 21.74 -0.42
N TYR A 55 0.45 21.38 -0.40
CA TYR A 55 -0.43 21.59 -1.56
C TYR A 55 -0.63 23.06 -1.91
N LEU A 56 -0.70 23.95 -0.92
CA LEU A 56 -0.75 25.38 -1.18
C LEU A 56 0.53 25.88 -1.86
N GLN A 57 1.69 25.32 -1.51
CA GLN A 57 2.95 25.65 -2.16
C GLN A 57 2.97 25.19 -3.62
N GLU A 58 2.49 23.98 -3.91
CA GLU A 58 2.32 23.47 -5.29
C GLU A 58 1.34 24.33 -6.10
N ALA A 59 0.23 24.75 -5.48
CA ALA A 59 -0.74 25.62 -6.12
C ALA A 59 -0.16 27.01 -6.44
N LYS A 60 0.72 27.55 -5.58
CA LYS A 60 1.45 28.79 -5.85
C LYS A 60 2.38 28.63 -7.05
N TRP A 61 3.19 27.58 -7.06
CA TRP A 61 4.07 27.26 -8.19
C TRP A 61 3.28 27.18 -9.50
N LEU A 62 2.14 26.50 -9.49
CA LEU A 62 1.24 26.44 -10.65
C LEU A 62 0.71 27.83 -11.05
N SER A 63 0.24 28.63 -10.10
CA SER A 63 -0.34 29.96 -10.38
C SER A 63 0.67 30.97 -10.94
N GLU A 64 1.95 30.79 -10.59
CA GLU A 64 3.06 31.64 -11.01
C GLU A 64 3.76 31.11 -12.26
N ASP A 65 3.28 30.01 -12.85
CA ASP A 65 3.96 29.25 -13.92
C ASP A 65 5.43 28.94 -13.58
N PHE A 66 5.67 28.71 -12.28
CA PHE A 66 6.98 28.49 -11.71
C PHE A 66 7.28 27.00 -11.62
N VAL A 67 8.33 26.56 -12.32
CA VAL A 67 8.89 25.22 -12.17
C VAL A 67 9.98 25.26 -11.09
N ALA A 68 9.74 24.61 -9.96
CA ALA A 68 10.73 24.50 -8.88
C ALA A 68 12.00 23.76 -9.33
N THR A 69 13.09 23.95 -8.59
CA THR A 69 14.23 23.04 -8.70
C THR A 69 13.83 21.65 -8.19
N PHE A 70 14.53 20.61 -8.63
CA PHE A 70 14.28 19.23 -8.17
C PHE A 70 14.48 19.08 -6.66
N ASP A 71 15.44 19.79 -6.08
CA ASP A 71 15.68 19.73 -4.63
C ASP A 71 14.56 20.43 -3.84
N GLU A 72 14.13 21.62 -4.26
CA GLU A 72 12.96 22.31 -3.66
C GLU A 72 11.67 21.48 -3.82
N TYR A 73 11.50 20.86 -4.99
CA TYR A 73 10.35 20.01 -5.27
C TYR A 73 10.31 18.80 -4.34
N LYS A 74 11.43 18.09 -4.17
CA LYS A 74 11.52 16.93 -3.26
C LYS A 74 11.23 17.31 -1.82
N GLU A 75 11.77 18.44 -1.35
CA GLU A 75 11.56 18.91 0.01
C GLU A 75 10.07 19.14 0.29
N ASN A 76 9.36 19.83 -0.60
CA ASN A 76 7.90 19.98 -0.49
C ASN A 76 7.15 18.65 -0.72
N GLY A 77 7.67 17.82 -1.62
CA GLY A 77 7.12 16.53 -2.03
C GLY A 77 7.00 15.52 -0.89
N VAL A 78 7.92 15.57 0.09
CA VAL A 78 7.82 14.77 1.33
C VAL A 78 6.48 15.02 2.02
N TYR A 79 6.09 16.28 2.14
CA TYR A 79 4.86 16.67 2.83
C TYR A 79 3.62 16.48 1.95
N SER A 80 3.70 16.83 0.66
CA SER A 80 2.54 16.72 -0.24
C SER A 80 2.21 15.27 -0.59
N SER A 81 3.14 14.33 -0.43
CA SER A 81 2.90 12.88 -0.63
C SER A 81 1.83 12.29 0.30
N SER A 82 1.44 13.02 1.36
CA SER A 82 0.46 12.61 2.37
C SER A 82 0.87 11.39 3.22
N TYR A 83 2.11 10.89 3.12
CA TYR A 83 2.58 9.75 3.92
C TYR A 83 2.54 10.00 5.43
N LEU A 84 2.82 11.24 5.88
CA LEU A 84 2.68 11.59 7.29
C LEU A 84 1.23 11.41 7.76
N ALA A 85 0.25 11.88 6.98
CA ALA A 85 -1.16 11.73 7.30
C ALA A 85 -1.60 10.27 7.26
N LEU A 86 -1.10 9.49 6.28
CA LEU A 86 -1.36 8.05 6.16
C LEU A 86 -0.86 7.27 7.37
N LEU A 87 0.41 7.45 7.76
CA LEU A 87 0.98 6.77 8.93
C LEU A 87 0.28 7.22 10.21
N THR A 88 -0.02 8.52 10.33
CA THR A 88 -0.76 9.05 11.48
C THR A 88 -2.12 8.38 11.61
N GLY A 89 -2.90 8.28 10.53
CA GLY A 89 -4.20 7.60 10.53
C GLY A 89 -4.07 6.10 10.86
N SER A 90 -3.03 5.45 10.34
CA SER A 90 -2.77 4.03 10.58
C SER A 90 -2.49 3.75 12.07
N PHE A 91 -1.58 4.52 12.69
CA PHE A 91 -1.28 4.38 14.12
C PHE A 91 -2.44 4.80 15.02
N LEU A 92 -3.27 5.76 14.62
CA LEU A 92 -4.47 6.10 15.39
C LEU A 92 -5.43 4.91 15.49
N GLY A 93 -5.54 4.10 14.43
CA GLY A 93 -6.32 2.87 14.42
C GLY A 93 -5.72 1.71 15.20
N MET A 94 -4.43 1.78 15.55
CA MET A 94 -3.73 0.78 16.37
C MET A 94 -3.76 1.22 17.84
N VAL A 95 -4.78 0.80 18.59
CA VAL A 95 -5.04 1.32 19.94
C VAL A 95 -3.91 1.01 20.93
N ASP A 96 -3.25 -0.14 20.80
CA ASP A 96 -2.21 -0.57 21.74
C ASP A 96 -0.82 0.00 21.36
N GLU A 97 -0.55 0.24 20.08
CA GLU A 97 0.75 0.67 19.56
C GLU A 97 0.82 2.17 19.23
N GLY A 98 -0.32 2.81 18.95
CA GLY A 98 -0.40 4.22 18.59
C GLY A 98 -0.31 5.14 19.80
N THR A 99 0.80 5.07 20.52
CA THR A 99 1.05 5.92 21.69
C THR A 99 1.48 7.33 21.27
N LEU A 100 1.46 8.27 22.22
CA LEU A 100 1.93 9.63 21.98
C LEU A 100 3.40 9.65 21.49
N ASP A 101 4.23 8.76 22.03
CA ASP A 101 5.65 8.63 21.66
C ASP A 101 5.84 8.33 20.17
N VAL A 102 4.97 7.50 19.57
CA VAL A 102 5.01 7.21 18.12
C VAL A 102 4.70 8.46 17.30
N PHE A 103 3.72 9.25 17.72
CA PHE A 103 3.38 10.50 17.05
C PHE A 103 4.46 11.57 17.24
N GLU A 104 5.09 11.64 18.40
CA GLU A 104 6.25 12.49 18.64
C GLU A 104 7.44 12.10 17.75
N TRP A 105 7.71 10.79 17.62
CA TRP A 105 8.72 10.29 16.69
C TRP A 105 8.39 10.64 15.24
N LEU A 106 7.17 10.40 14.76
CA LEU A 106 6.73 10.81 13.42
C LEU A 106 6.89 12.32 13.19
N SER A 107 6.70 13.13 14.24
CA SER A 107 6.85 14.58 14.18
C SER A 107 8.27 15.04 13.85
N THR A 108 9.27 14.19 14.11
CA THR A 108 10.69 14.45 13.80
C THR A 108 11.04 14.18 12.34
N PHE A 109 10.10 13.67 11.54
CA PHE A 109 10.34 13.24 10.17
C PHE A 109 11.47 12.20 10.08
N PRO A 110 11.27 11.01 10.67
CA PRO A 110 12.30 9.98 10.69
C PRO A 110 12.67 9.56 9.26
N PRO A 111 13.89 9.06 9.03
CA PRO A 111 14.36 8.67 7.69
C PRO A 111 13.41 7.70 6.97
N LEU A 112 12.74 6.80 7.70
CA LEU A 112 11.74 5.89 7.15
C LEU A 112 10.55 6.64 6.52
N LEU A 113 10.00 7.63 7.23
CA LEU A 113 8.91 8.46 6.72
C LEU A 113 9.37 9.27 5.50
N VAL A 114 10.51 9.95 5.61
CA VAL A 114 11.05 10.80 4.53
C VAL A 114 11.31 9.97 3.28
N THR A 115 11.93 8.81 3.42
CA THR A 115 12.27 7.94 2.28
C THR A 115 11.01 7.37 1.64
N SER A 116 10.06 6.86 2.44
CA SER A 116 8.79 6.33 1.92
C SER A 116 7.98 7.41 1.20
N ALA A 117 7.95 8.62 1.76
CA ALA A 117 7.28 9.77 1.15
C ALA A 117 7.91 10.15 -0.20
N LEU A 118 9.25 10.19 -0.28
CA LEU A 118 9.96 10.47 -1.52
C LEU A 118 9.74 9.39 -2.57
N ILE A 119 9.83 8.10 -2.21
CA ILE A 119 9.56 6.99 -3.11
C ILE A 119 8.13 7.11 -3.66
N GLY A 120 7.15 7.25 -2.77
CA GLY A 120 5.75 7.38 -3.15
C GLY A 120 5.49 8.58 -4.05
N ARG A 121 6.10 9.73 -3.75
CA ARG A 121 6.02 10.95 -4.56
C ARG A 121 6.59 10.73 -5.96
N LEU A 122 7.83 10.25 -6.06
CA LEU A 122 8.51 10.04 -7.35
C LEU A 122 7.78 9.00 -8.20
N CYS A 123 7.37 7.87 -7.60
CA CYS A 123 6.59 6.86 -8.31
C CYS A 123 5.25 7.40 -8.79
N GLY A 124 4.56 8.19 -7.96
CA GLY A 124 3.28 8.81 -8.31
C GLY A 124 3.43 9.78 -9.48
N ASP A 125 4.46 10.62 -9.45
CA ASP A 125 4.75 11.59 -10.50
C ASP A 125 5.12 10.93 -11.82
N ILE A 126 5.96 9.89 -11.79
CA ILE A 126 6.33 9.13 -12.98
C ILE A 126 5.09 8.50 -13.61
N ALA A 127 4.27 7.82 -12.79
CA ALA A 127 3.06 7.16 -13.27
C ALA A 127 1.98 8.12 -13.77
N SER A 128 1.96 9.37 -13.26
CA SER A 128 0.95 10.37 -13.61
C SER A 128 1.45 11.47 -14.56
N CYS A 129 2.74 11.51 -14.91
CA CYS A 129 3.37 12.63 -15.63
C CYS A 129 2.57 13.12 -16.85
N GLU A 130 2.18 12.20 -17.74
CA GLU A 130 1.39 12.57 -18.92
C GLU A 130 0.01 13.15 -18.57
N PHE A 131 -0.64 12.60 -17.55
CA PHE A 131 -1.94 13.05 -17.10
C PHE A 131 -1.85 14.43 -16.44
N GLU A 132 -0.82 14.65 -15.63
CA GLU A 132 -0.50 15.93 -15.00
C GLU A 132 -0.26 17.03 -16.04
N HIS A 133 0.45 16.74 -17.12
CA HIS A 133 0.63 17.66 -18.25
C HIS A 133 -0.68 17.97 -18.97
N LYS A 134 -1.54 16.96 -19.22
CA LYS A 134 -2.84 17.15 -19.89
C LYS A 134 -3.78 18.05 -19.09
N ARG A 135 -3.79 17.94 -17.76
CA ARG A 135 -4.66 18.75 -16.88
C ARG A 135 -4.05 20.09 -16.48
N LYS A 136 -2.84 20.43 -16.97
CA LYS A 136 -2.08 21.64 -16.63
C LYS A 136 -1.87 21.80 -15.12
N HIS A 137 -1.29 20.78 -14.51
CA HIS A 137 -0.90 20.82 -13.10
C HIS A 137 0.51 21.41 -12.91
N VAL A 138 0.94 21.56 -11.66
CA VAL A 138 2.33 21.95 -11.34
C VAL A 138 3.31 20.95 -11.95
N GLY A 139 4.52 21.42 -12.30
CA GLY A 139 5.58 20.56 -12.79
C GLY A 139 5.84 19.39 -11.86
N THR A 140 5.99 18.20 -12.43
CA THR A 140 6.31 16.96 -11.72
C THR A 140 7.80 16.91 -11.36
N SER A 141 8.18 15.94 -10.53
CA SER A 141 9.60 15.63 -10.28
C SER A 141 10.43 15.48 -11.56
N ILE A 142 9.86 14.92 -12.64
CA ILE A 142 10.51 14.80 -13.95
C ILE A 142 10.80 16.19 -14.53
N ASP A 143 9.80 17.08 -14.53
CA ASP A 143 9.94 18.43 -15.08
C ASP A 143 10.98 19.26 -14.31
N CYS A 144 10.93 19.17 -12.97
CA CYS A 144 11.89 19.82 -12.08
C CYS A 144 13.32 19.28 -12.28
N TYR A 145 13.47 17.95 -12.43
CA TYR A 145 14.76 17.32 -12.71
C TYR A 145 15.33 17.77 -14.06
N MET A 146 14.52 17.72 -15.12
CA MET A 146 14.93 18.15 -16.46
C MET A 146 15.38 19.61 -16.47
N LYS A 147 14.63 20.50 -15.80
CA LYS A 147 14.97 21.91 -15.66
C LYS A 147 16.29 22.12 -14.92
N GLN A 148 16.48 21.46 -13.78
CA GLN A 148 17.67 21.66 -12.94
C GLN A 148 18.96 21.20 -13.63
N TYR A 149 18.91 20.12 -14.41
CA TYR A 149 20.09 19.54 -15.05
C TYR A 149 20.23 19.90 -16.54
N GLY A 150 19.38 20.80 -17.06
CA GLY A 150 19.45 21.25 -18.46
C GLY A 150 19.25 20.12 -19.47
N ILE A 151 18.43 19.12 -19.12
CA ILE A 151 18.18 17.95 -19.96
C ILE A 151 17.06 18.29 -20.93
N GLU A 152 17.40 18.61 -22.18
CA GLU A 152 16.45 18.57 -23.29
C GLU A 152 16.25 17.11 -23.71
N GLN A 153 15.01 16.57 -23.71
CA GLN A 153 14.76 15.28 -24.39
C GLN A 153 13.30 14.97 -24.74
N THR A 154 13.18 14.23 -25.85
CA THR A 154 11.99 13.77 -26.58
C THR A 154 11.14 12.77 -25.80
N MET A 155 9.86 12.65 -26.17
CA MET A 155 8.84 11.79 -25.51
C MET A 155 9.28 10.33 -25.29
N GLU A 156 10.14 9.76 -26.14
CA GLU A 156 10.67 8.39 -26.00
C GLU A 156 11.45 8.15 -24.71
N LYS A 157 12.23 9.12 -24.23
CA LYS A 157 12.98 8.97 -22.96
C LYS A 157 12.11 9.22 -21.72
N ARG A 158 10.92 9.81 -21.91
CA ARG A 158 9.91 9.92 -20.84
C ARG A 158 9.20 8.59 -20.61
N GLU A 159 8.98 7.80 -21.66
CA GLU A 159 8.48 6.42 -21.55
C GLU A 159 9.52 5.50 -20.88
N GLU A 160 10.80 5.67 -21.19
CA GLU A 160 11.90 4.90 -20.59
C GLU A 160 12.11 5.22 -19.08
N ALA A 161 11.94 6.48 -18.67
CA ALA A 161 11.90 6.88 -17.25
C ALA A 161 10.64 6.35 -16.50
N GLY A 162 9.61 5.93 -17.24
CA GLY A 162 8.43 5.22 -16.74
C GLY A 162 8.70 3.74 -16.40
N GLU A 163 9.82 3.18 -16.86
CA GLU A 163 10.29 1.84 -16.48
C GLU A 163 11.31 1.94 -15.34
N TYR A 164 10.85 2.31 -14.14
CA TYR A 164 11.73 2.25 -12.96
C TYR A 164 11.99 0.78 -12.59
N HIS A 165 13.27 0.42 -12.46
CA HIS A 165 13.68 -0.89 -11.97
C HIS A 165 14.04 -0.78 -10.48
N SER A 166 13.66 -1.77 -9.68
CA SER A 166 13.86 -1.85 -8.22
C SER A 166 15.30 -1.64 -7.70
N LYS A 167 16.28 -1.50 -8.60
CA LYS A 167 17.72 -1.38 -8.33
C LYS A 167 18.17 0.05 -8.01
N ASP A 168 17.35 1.06 -8.23
CA ASP A 168 17.73 2.46 -8.01
C ASP A 168 17.52 2.93 -6.56
N PHE A 169 17.03 2.04 -5.67
CA PHE A 169 16.98 2.25 -4.23
C PHE A 169 17.79 1.17 -3.52
N GLU A 170 18.66 1.57 -2.59
CA GLU A 170 19.36 0.63 -1.71
C GLU A 170 18.42 0.16 -0.60
N TRP A 171 17.45 -0.69 -0.96
CA TRP A 171 16.47 -1.25 -0.05
C TRP A 171 17.10 -1.92 1.16
N GLU A 172 18.21 -2.62 0.96
CA GLU A 172 18.93 -3.29 2.04
C GLU A 172 19.57 -2.27 3.00
N PHE A 173 20.04 -1.13 2.49
CA PHE A 173 20.57 -0.05 3.34
C PHE A 173 19.47 0.59 4.19
N LEU A 174 18.32 0.89 3.59
CA LEU A 174 17.18 1.48 4.30
C LEU A 174 16.61 0.51 5.36
N LYS A 175 16.46 -0.77 4.98
CA LYS A 175 16.07 -1.84 5.91
C LYS A 175 17.03 -1.93 7.09
N ASN A 176 18.34 -1.89 6.84
CA ASN A 176 19.36 -1.96 7.88
C ASN A 176 19.31 -0.74 8.82
N ILE A 177 18.95 0.45 8.33
CA ILE A 177 18.72 1.64 9.19
C ILE A 177 17.52 1.42 10.11
N VAL A 178 16.42 0.91 9.57
CA VAL A 178 15.16 0.72 10.32
C VAL A 178 15.29 -0.41 11.34
N GLU A 179 15.88 -1.55 10.95
CA GLU A 179 16.03 -2.72 11.81
C GLU A 179 17.01 -2.49 12.97
N ASN A 180 17.97 -1.57 12.81
CA ASN A 180 18.92 -1.21 13.86
C ASN A 180 18.49 -0.01 14.71
N ASP A 181 17.35 0.62 14.44
CA ASP A 181 16.85 1.72 15.27
C ASP A 181 16.29 1.15 16.59
N PRO A 182 16.93 1.42 17.75
CA PRO A 182 16.48 0.86 19.03
C PRO A 182 15.06 1.30 19.42
N SER A 183 14.60 2.46 18.92
CA SER A 183 13.24 2.95 19.16
C SER A 183 12.17 2.13 18.45
N LEU A 184 12.53 1.45 17.36
CA LEU A 184 11.63 0.63 16.54
C LEU A 184 11.68 -0.86 16.88
N SER A 185 12.61 -1.27 17.76
CA SER A 185 12.82 -2.66 18.15
C SER A 185 11.55 -3.38 18.60
N HIS A 186 10.66 -2.71 19.32
CA HIS A 186 9.40 -3.27 19.81
C HIS A 186 8.34 -3.50 18.70
N HIS A 187 8.36 -2.71 17.63
CA HIS A 187 7.47 -2.87 16.48
C HIS A 187 7.92 -3.96 15.51
N LEU A 188 9.22 -4.28 15.52
CA LEU A 188 9.82 -5.34 14.71
C LEU A 188 9.75 -6.71 15.39
N HIS A 189 9.41 -6.77 16.68
CA HIS A 189 9.09 -8.01 17.36
C HIS A 189 7.65 -8.44 17.02
N HIS A 190 7.49 -9.66 16.51
CA HIS A 190 6.18 -10.26 16.25
C HIS A 190 5.37 -10.37 17.54
N HIS A 191 4.49 -9.41 17.80
CA HIS A 191 3.40 -9.58 18.75
C HIS A 191 2.17 -10.11 18.01
N HIS A 192 1.86 -11.39 18.24
CA HIS A 192 0.53 -11.94 17.98
C HIS A 192 -0.44 -11.29 18.97
N GLN A 193 -1.09 -10.19 18.58
CA GLN A 193 -2.26 -9.70 19.30
C GLN A 193 -3.54 -10.33 18.73
N ASN A 194 -4.41 -10.77 19.64
CA ASN A 194 -5.75 -11.26 19.33
C ASN A 194 -6.64 -10.10 18.84
N LEU A 195 -6.64 -9.85 17.53
CA LEU A 195 -7.59 -9.00 16.82
C LEU A 195 -8.98 -9.66 16.79
N SER A 196 -9.65 -9.78 17.93
CA SER A 196 -10.99 -10.40 18.02
C SER A 196 -12.12 -9.41 18.29
N LYS A 197 -11.95 -8.10 18.04
CA LYS A 197 -12.96 -7.09 18.41
C LYS A 197 -13.58 -6.25 17.30
N TYR A 198 -13.14 -6.41 16.06
CA TYR A 198 -13.87 -5.93 14.89
C TYR A 198 -13.98 -7.11 13.93
N LEU A 199 -15.20 -7.51 13.55
CA LEU A 199 -15.35 -8.25 12.31
C LEU A 199 -15.23 -7.20 11.19
N PRO A 200 -14.20 -7.25 10.32
CA PRO A 200 -14.20 -6.52 9.08
C PRO A 200 -15.39 -7.00 8.28
N ASP A 201 -16.25 -6.06 7.92
CA ASP A 201 -17.33 -6.35 7.00
C ASP A 201 -16.72 -6.53 5.60
N SER A 202 -16.82 -7.74 5.04
CA SER A 202 -16.38 -8.02 3.67
C SER A 202 -17.35 -7.49 2.62
N GLN A 203 -18.52 -6.98 3.02
CA GLN A 203 -19.55 -6.46 2.13
C GLN A 203 -19.06 -5.35 1.17
N PRO A 204 -18.23 -4.38 1.58
CA PRO A 204 -17.70 -3.37 0.65
C PRO A 204 -16.87 -3.96 -0.49
N TRP A 205 -16.10 -5.02 -0.21
CA TRP A 205 -15.31 -5.74 -1.22
C TRP A 205 -16.20 -6.59 -2.13
N GLN A 206 -17.23 -7.25 -1.58
CA GLN A 206 -18.25 -7.96 -2.37
C GLN A 206 -18.96 -6.98 -3.33
N ASP A 207 -19.48 -5.88 -2.80
CA ASP A 207 -20.16 -4.84 -3.58
C ASP A 207 -19.25 -4.25 -4.67
N PHE A 208 -17.97 -4.11 -4.38
CA PHE A 208 -16.98 -3.62 -5.35
C PHE A 208 -16.77 -4.60 -6.50
N HIS A 209 -16.53 -5.89 -6.22
CA HIS A 209 -16.31 -6.91 -7.26
C HIS A 209 -17.58 -7.24 -8.03
N SER A 210 -18.74 -7.14 -7.39
CA SER A 210 -20.05 -7.23 -8.05
C SER A 210 -20.25 -6.09 -9.06
N ARG A 211 -20.01 -4.84 -8.65
CA ARG A 211 -20.11 -3.66 -9.52
C ARG A 211 -19.10 -3.67 -10.68
N HIS A 212 -17.92 -4.25 -10.47
CA HIS A 212 -16.85 -4.31 -11.48
C HIS A 212 -16.67 -5.70 -12.10
N SER A 213 -17.77 -6.43 -12.28
CA SER A 213 -17.80 -7.81 -12.80
C SER A 213 -17.10 -8.01 -14.15
N SER A 214 -17.00 -6.96 -14.98
CA SER A 214 -16.32 -7.05 -16.28
C SER A 214 -14.80 -7.21 -16.19
N GLY A 215 -14.19 -6.97 -15.02
CA GLY A 215 -12.74 -7.10 -14.81
C GLY A 215 -11.87 -6.11 -15.58
N LYS A 216 -12.44 -5.21 -16.40
CA LYS A 216 -11.70 -4.26 -17.26
C LYS A 216 -10.78 -3.30 -16.52
N PHE A 217 -11.02 -3.10 -15.21
CA PHE A 217 -10.22 -2.21 -14.38
C PHE A 217 -8.85 -2.79 -14.03
N PHE A 218 -8.72 -4.11 -13.91
CA PHE A 218 -7.48 -4.72 -13.43
C PHE A 218 -6.66 -5.25 -14.61
N LYS A 219 -5.47 -4.68 -14.80
CA LYS A 219 -4.52 -5.17 -15.80
C LYS A 219 -3.72 -6.33 -15.21
N GLU A 220 -3.44 -7.33 -16.05
CA GLU A 220 -2.55 -8.44 -15.68
C GLU A 220 -1.16 -7.91 -15.30
N ARG A 221 -0.64 -8.35 -14.16
CA ARG A 221 0.65 -7.92 -13.61
C ARG A 221 1.81 -8.70 -14.24
N ARG A 222 1.91 -8.66 -15.57
CA ARG A 222 2.91 -9.41 -16.35
C ARG A 222 4.35 -9.04 -16.00
N TYR A 223 4.57 -7.82 -15.50
CA TYR A 223 5.87 -7.34 -15.06
C TYR A 223 6.47 -8.21 -13.94
N LEU A 224 5.65 -8.88 -13.14
CA LEU A 224 6.12 -9.78 -12.07
C LEU A 224 7.01 -10.91 -12.60
N LEU A 225 6.76 -11.39 -13.82
CA LEU A 225 7.60 -12.43 -14.42
C LEU A 225 8.96 -11.89 -14.89
N LYS A 226 9.07 -10.57 -15.12
CA LYS A 226 10.33 -9.87 -15.44
C LYS A 226 11.09 -9.52 -14.17
N GLU A 227 10.39 -9.07 -13.14
CA GLU A 227 10.98 -8.68 -11.85
C GLU A 227 11.41 -9.86 -10.99
N PHE A 228 10.67 -10.96 -11.04
CA PHE A 228 10.93 -12.19 -10.29
C PHE A 228 11.05 -13.38 -11.25
N PRO A 229 12.18 -13.52 -11.98
CA PRO A 229 12.41 -14.65 -12.89
C PRO A 229 12.29 -16.03 -12.21
N GLU A 230 12.43 -16.08 -10.88
CA GLU A 230 12.26 -17.28 -10.07
C GLU A 230 10.83 -17.84 -10.17
N LEU A 231 9.82 -16.99 -10.41
CA LEU A 231 8.43 -17.43 -10.62
C LEU A 231 8.25 -18.26 -11.91
N VAL A 232 9.18 -18.14 -12.87
CA VAL A 232 9.17 -18.94 -14.10
C VAL A 232 10.26 -20.00 -14.16
N SER A 233 11.30 -19.88 -13.31
CA SER A 233 12.47 -20.77 -13.29
C SER A 233 12.55 -21.66 -12.04
N CYS A 234 11.52 -21.67 -11.20
CA CYS A 234 11.44 -22.49 -10.01
C CYS A 234 11.45 -24.00 -10.29
N GLY A 235 11.79 -24.76 -9.24
CA GLY A 235 11.80 -26.22 -9.28
C GLY A 235 10.41 -26.82 -9.47
N GLU A 236 10.37 -28.11 -9.81
CA GLU A 236 9.11 -28.85 -9.90
C GLU A 236 8.36 -28.85 -8.56
N ASN A 237 7.04 -28.64 -8.64
CA ASN A 237 6.11 -28.60 -7.50
C ASN A 237 6.29 -27.39 -6.56
N SER A 238 6.83 -26.28 -7.05
CA SER A 238 6.88 -25.04 -6.28
C SER A 238 5.48 -24.54 -5.92
N LYS A 239 5.35 -23.89 -4.77
CA LYS A 239 4.06 -23.43 -4.25
C LYS A 239 4.07 -21.92 -4.05
N LEU A 240 3.04 -21.26 -4.57
CA LEU A 240 2.82 -19.83 -4.38
C LEU A 240 1.51 -19.59 -3.62
N LEU A 241 1.53 -18.70 -2.64
CA LEU A 241 0.35 -18.20 -1.94
C LEU A 241 0.10 -16.73 -2.31
N GLU A 242 -1.02 -16.45 -2.97
CA GLU A 242 -1.52 -15.09 -3.23
C GLU A 242 -2.59 -14.71 -2.20
N ILE A 243 -2.33 -13.65 -1.44
CA ILE A 243 -3.27 -13.09 -0.47
C ILE A 243 -3.92 -11.84 -1.07
N GLY A 244 -5.26 -11.82 -1.12
CA GLY A 244 -6.03 -10.76 -1.76
C GLY A 244 -6.03 -10.88 -3.28
N CYS A 245 -6.38 -12.05 -3.79
CA CYS A 245 -6.23 -12.37 -5.22
C CYS A 245 -7.13 -11.54 -6.16
N GLY A 246 -8.16 -10.88 -5.62
CA GLY A 246 -9.01 -9.96 -6.37
C GLY A 246 -9.65 -10.64 -7.58
N ASN A 247 -9.29 -10.20 -8.79
CA ASN A 247 -9.78 -10.81 -10.03
C ASN A 247 -8.75 -11.71 -10.75
N GLY A 248 -7.63 -12.03 -10.11
CA GLY A 248 -6.59 -12.92 -10.63
C GLY A 248 -5.49 -12.22 -11.41
N SER A 249 -5.33 -10.90 -11.28
CA SER A 249 -4.34 -10.13 -12.05
C SER A 249 -2.88 -10.55 -11.82
N THR A 250 -2.57 -11.07 -10.63
CA THR A 250 -1.26 -11.68 -10.28
C THR A 250 -1.21 -13.16 -10.68
N VAL A 251 -2.27 -13.91 -10.34
CA VAL A 251 -2.34 -15.36 -10.53
C VAL A 251 -2.23 -15.76 -12.01
N LEU A 252 -2.95 -15.05 -12.88
CA LEU A 252 -3.08 -15.39 -14.28
C LEU A 252 -1.75 -15.37 -15.06
N PRO A 253 -0.91 -14.31 -14.98
CA PRO A 253 0.40 -14.35 -15.63
C PRO A 253 1.31 -15.44 -15.05
N ILE A 254 1.26 -15.72 -13.75
CA ILE A 254 2.09 -16.77 -13.12
C ILE A 254 1.72 -18.16 -13.66
N LEU A 255 0.42 -18.48 -13.70
CA LEU A 255 -0.06 -19.76 -14.26
C LEU A 255 0.29 -19.93 -15.75
N ARG A 256 0.38 -18.83 -16.52
CA ARG A 256 0.85 -18.85 -17.90
C ARG A 256 2.37 -19.00 -18.01
N GLY A 257 3.10 -18.41 -17.07
CA GLY A 257 4.56 -18.36 -17.07
C GLY A 257 5.22 -19.65 -16.58
N SER A 258 4.57 -20.40 -15.69
CA SER A 258 5.11 -21.65 -15.15
C SER A 258 4.03 -22.70 -14.89
N LYS A 259 4.24 -23.90 -15.41
CA LYS A 259 3.44 -25.09 -15.07
C LYS A 259 3.94 -25.79 -13.81
N ASN A 260 5.14 -25.44 -13.35
CA ASN A 260 5.79 -26.08 -12.20
C ASN A 260 5.30 -25.51 -10.87
N ILE A 261 4.62 -24.36 -10.91
CA ILE A 261 4.03 -23.70 -9.73
C ILE A 261 2.59 -24.15 -9.53
N THR A 262 2.26 -24.55 -8.31
CA THR A 262 0.89 -24.62 -7.82
C THR A 262 0.55 -23.33 -7.08
N VAL A 263 -0.48 -22.63 -7.56
CA VAL A 263 -0.94 -21.35 -7.01
C VAL A 263 -2.13 -21.56 -6.09
N TYR A 264 -1.96 -21.19 -4.83
CA TYR A 264 -3.01 -21.06 -3.84
C TYR A 264 -3.37 -19.58 -3.74
N ALA A 265 -4.64 -19.23 -3.94
CA ALA A 265 -5.08 -17.84 -3.94
C ALA A 265 -6.27 -17.67 -3.00
N CYS A 266 -6.23 -16.63 -2.17
CA CYS A 266 -7.34 -16.34 -1.28
C CYS A 266 -7.76 -14.89 -1.32
N ASP A 267 -9.00 -14.67 -0.90
CA ASP A 267 -9.61 -13.37 -0.76
C ASP A 267 -10.70 -13.42 0.32
N CYS A 268 -10.94 -12.30 0.99
CA CYS A 268 -12.04 -12.17 1.93
C CYS A 268 -13.39 -12.03 1.21
N SER A 269 -13.38 -11.68 -0.09
CA SER A 269 -14.57 -11.58 -0.93
C SER A 269 -14.78 -12.86 -1.76
N SER A 270 -15.90 -13.55 -1.53
CA SER A 270 -16.31 -14.69 -2.36
C SER A 270 -16.52 -14.31 -3.83
N ASP A 271 -17.02 -13.10 -4.08
CA ASP A 271 -17.19 -12.56 -5.44
C ASP A 271 -15.83 -12.41 -6.14
N ALA A 272 -14.80 -11.94 -5.44
CA ALA A 272 -13.44 -11.86 -5.98
C ALA A 272 -12.94 -13.25 -6.44
N LEU A 273 -13.15 -14.28 -5.61
CA LEU A 273 -12.79 -15.66 -5.96
C LEU A 273 -13.52 -16.18 -7.20
N VAL A 274 -14.82 -15.87 -7.33
CA VAL A 274 -15.60 -16.20 -8.53
C VAL A 274 -15.00 -15.51 -9.75
N ARG A 275 -14.69 -14.21 -9.67
CA ARG A 275 -14.09 -13.46 -10.79
C ARG A 275 -12.70 -13.97 -11.17
N THR A 276 -11.87 -14.29 -10.18
CA THR A 276 -10.55 -14.88 -10.41
C THR A 276 -10.68 -16.18 -11.19
N LYS A 277 -11.58 -17.08 -10.75
CA LYS A 277 -11.81 -18.35 -11.43
C LYS A 277 -12.34 -18.18 -12.85
N GLU A 278 -13.36 -17.33 -13.05
CA GLU A 278 -13.90 -17.02 -14.38
C GLU A 278 -12.84 -16.48 -15.34
N ASN A 279 -11.93 -15.61 -14.86
CA ASN A 279 -10.86 -15.05 -15.68
C ASN A 279 -9.79 -16.09 -16.02
N ILE A 280 -9.46 -16.98 -15.09
CA ILE A 280 -8.52 -18.08 -15.33
C ILE A 280 -9.12 -19.08 -16.33
N ASP A 281 -10.35 -19.53 -16.13
CA ASP A 281 -11.03 -20.50 -17.02
C ASP A 281 -11.21 -19.94 -18.44
N ARG A 282 -11.45 -18.63 -18.57
CA ARG A 282 -11.53 -17.94 -19.88
C ARG A 282 -10.17 -17.91 -20.59
N ALA A 283 -9.08 -17.82 -19.83
CA ALA A 283 -7.75 -17.64 -20.37
C ALA A 283 -6.96 -18.95 -20.55
N ILE A 284 -7.27 -19.98 -19.76
CA ILE A 284 -6.54 -21.24 -19.70
C ILE A 284 -7.56 -22.38 -19.64
N SER A 285 -7.54 -23.26 -20.65
CA SER A 285 -8.60 -24.25 -20.89
C SER A 285 -8.66 -25.40 -19.87
N SER A 286 -7.63 -25.57 -19.03
CA SER A 286 -7.56 -26.53 -17.93
C SER A 286 -6.46 -26.11 -16.96
N VAL A 287 -6.78 -25.94 -15.68
CA VAL A 287 -5.83 -25.50 -14.65
C VAL A 287 -5.94 -26.40 -13.43
N ASP A 288 -5.06 -27.39 -13.35
CA ASP A 288 -5.02 -28.35 -12.24
C ASP A 288 -4.17 -27.82 -11.07
N ASN A 289 -3.31 -26.83 -11.34
CA ASN A 289 -2.34 -26.22 -10.44
C ASN A 289 -2.83 -24.88 -9.84
N PHE A 290 -4.14 -24.68 -9.75
CA PHE A 290 -4.74 -23.48 -9.14
C PHE A 290 -5.81 -23.88 -8.12
N HIS A 291 -5.70 -23.32 -6.92
CA HIS A 291 -6.63 -23.55 -5.83
C HIS A 291 -7.02 -22.22 -5.19
N SER A 292 -8.32 -21.93 -5.15
CA SER A 292 -8.84 -20.73 -4.50
C SER A 292 -9.64 -21.05 -3.24
N PHE A 293 -9.54 -20.18 -2.23
CA PHE A 293 -10.27 -20.33 -0.97
C PHE A 293 -10.64 -18.98 -0.35
N CYS A 294 -11.76 -18.92 0.35
CA CYS A 294 -12.17 -17.72 1.08
C CYS A 294 -11.45 -17.69 2.42
N CYS A 295 -10.71 -16.60 2.65
CA CYS A 295 -9.97 -16.40 3.88
C CYS A 295 -9.80 -14.91 4.13
N ASP A 296 -10.21 -14.47 5.31
CA ASP A 296 -9.90 -13.16 5.83
C ASP A 296 -8.79 -13.32 6.88
N PHE A 297 -7.53 -13.13 6.49
CA PHE A 297 -6.40 -13.24 7.40
C PHE A 297 -6.34 -12.17 8.48
N SER A 298 -7.20 -11.14 8.42
CA SER A 298 -7.30 -10.15 9.49
C SER A 298 -8.13 -10.63 10.69
N THR A 299 -8.94 -11.68 10.50
CA THR A 299 -9.81 -12.25 11.55
C THR A 299 -9.73 -13.77 11.70
N SER A 300 -9.31 -14.46 10.66
CA SER A 300 -9.22 -15.91 10.64
C SER A 300 -7.80 -16.33 10.97
N GLU A 301 -7.68 -17.34 11.82
CA GLU A 301 -6.40 -18.04 12.00
C GLU A 301 -5.95 -18.65 10.67
N PHE A 302 -4.63 -18.75 10.49
CA PHE A 302 -4.08 -19.35 9.29
C PHE A 302 -4.62 -20.79 9.14
N PRO A 303 -5.29 -21.15 8.03
CA PRO A 303 -6.10 -22.36 8.05
C PRO A 303 -5.24 -23.61 8.28
N ASP A 304 -5.68 -24.46 9.21
CA ASP A 304 -4.93 -25.65 9.64
C ASP A 304 -4.59 -26.65 8.53
N TRP A 305 -5.37 -26.68 7.45
CA TRP A 305 -5.11 -27.53 6.28
C TRP A 305 -4.05 -26.93 5.35
N VAL A 306 -3.77 -25.63 5.49
CA VAL A 306 -2.73 -24.92 4.74
C VAL A 306 -1.35 -25.22 5.33
N ALA A 307 -1.24 -25.56 6.62
CA ALA A 307 0.01 -26.03 7.25
C ALA A 307 -0.03 -27.54 7.53
N CYS A 308 1.08 -28.28 7.37
CA CYS A 308 1.13 -29.67 7.87
C CYS A 308 1.31 -29.63 9.38
N ASP A 309 1.01 -30.75 10.02
CA ASP A 309 1.31 -31.01 11.43
C ASP A 309 2.76 -30.61 11.78
N ARG A 310 3.71 -30.86 10.86
CA ARG A 310 5.14 -30.49 10.99
C ARG A 310 5.44 -28.97 10.94
N CYS A 311 4.61 -28.18 10.25
CA CYS A 311 4.73 -26.72 10.16
C CYS A 311 3.88 -26.00 11.21
N ARG A 312 2.82 -26.66 11.72
CA ARG A 312 1.95 -26.15 12.78
C ARG A 312 2.75 -25.89 14.07
N ASP A 313 3.69 -26.78 14.39
CA ASP A 313 4.55 -26.65 15.56
C ASP A 313 5.65 -25.56 15.43
N LYS A 314 6.06 -25.21 14.19
CA LYS A 314 7.09 -24.18 13.96
C LYS A 314 6.58 -22.76 14.16
N PHE A 315 5.29 -22.51 13.99
CA PHE A 315 4.67 -21.23 14.32
C PHE A 315 4.44 -21.06 15.84
N MET A 316 4.67 -22.08 16.67
CA MET A 316 4.37 -22.08 18.12
C MET A 316 5.49 -22.62 19.07
N LEU A 317 6.76 -22.64 18.64
CA LEU A 317 8.01 -23.03 19.38
C LEU A 317 8.34 -24.55 19.56
N ASN A 318 9.61 -24.87 19.26
CA ASN A 318 10.49 -25.98 19.68
C ASN A 318 10.01 -27.46 19.76
N HIS A 319 10.73 -28.30 19.01
CA HIS A 319 10.99 -29.75 19.12
C HIS A 319 10.07 -30.80 18.42
N SER A 320 10.68 -31.40 17.39
CA SER A 320 10.78 -32.82 17.00
C SER A 320 9.55 -33.67 16.64
N GLY A 321 9.60 -34.22 15.41
CA GLY A 321 9.12 -35.57 15.08
C GLY A 321 8.11 -35.59 13.93
N GLY A 322 8.43 -36.28 12.82
CA GLY A 322 7.65 -36.20 11.58
C GLY A 322 6.48 -37.18 11.45
N SER A 323 5.59 -36.92 10.46
CA SER A 323 5.13 -37.83 9.40
C SER A 323 4.01 -37.15 8.59
N GLU A 324 3.96 -37.41 7.27
CA GLU A 324 3.28 -36.64 6.23
C GLU A 324 1.75 -36.86 6.10
N SER A 325 1.02 -35.79 5.75
CA SER A 325 -0.32 -35.83 5.15
C SER A 325 -0.52 -34.72 4.09
N LYS A 326 -1.47 -34.93 3.17
CA LYS A 326 -1.25 -34.86 1.71
C LYS A 326 -1.45 -33.54 0.93
N HIS A 327 -1.78 -32.39 1.51
CA HIS A 327 -1.81 -31.11 0.76
C HIS A 327 -1.49 -29.92 1.65
N CYS A 328 -0.33 -29.99 2.27
CA CYS A 328 0.16 -28.93 3.13
C CYS A 328 0.97 -27.89 2.31
N ILE A 329 0.75 -26.60 2.57
CA ILE A 329 1.60 -25.47 2.13
C ILE A 329 2.77 -25.24 3.11
N GLY A 330 3.39 -26.33 3.55
CA GLY A 330 4.59 -26.33 4.37
C GLY A 330 5.78 -26.30 3.42
N GLY A 331 6.35 -25.11 3.25
CA GLY A 331 7.26 -24.82 2.15
C GLY A 331 6.53 -24.16 0.99
N VAL A 332 5.76 -23.08 1.25
CA VAL A 332 5.47 -22.12 0.20
C VAL A 332 6.78 -21.42 -0.16
N ASP A 333 7.14 -21.49 -1.43
CA ASP A 333 8.36 -20.90 -1.96
C ASP A 333 8.20 -19.40 -2.20
N PHE A 334 6.96 -18.96 -2.45
CA PHE A 334 6.63 -17.57 -2.78
C PHE A 334 5.31 -17.12 -2.14
N VAL A 335 5.32 -15.97 -1.47
CA VAL A 335 4.11 -15.29 -1.00
C VAL A 335 3.97 -13.98 -1.75
N THR A 336 2.80 -13.72 -2.31
CA THR A 336 2.44 -12.46 -2.93
C THR A 336 1.26 -11.85 -2.17
N LEU A 337 1.36 -10.55 -1.88
CA LEU A 337 0.33 -9.76 -1.21
C LEU A 337 0.26 -8.42 -1.94
N VAL A 338 -0.91 -8.07 -2.48
CA VAL A 338 -1.09 -6.80 -3.19
C VAL A 338 -2.23 -6.02 -2.56
N CYS A 339 -1.88 -4.99 -1.80
CA CYS A 339 -2.85 -4.04 -1.25
C CYS A 339 -3.19 -2.97 -2.29
N GLU A 340 -4.41 -2.97 -2.81
CA GLU A 340 -4.91 -1.87 -3.62
C GLU A 340 -5.43 -0.73 -2.72
N HIS A 341 -4.64 0.34 -2.58
CA HIS A 341 -5.15 1.60 -2.06
C HIS A 341 -6.00 2.29 -3.13
N ARG A 342 -7.32 2.40 -2.91
CA ARG A 342 -8.13 3.40 -3.61
C ARG A 342 -8.37 4.60 -2.72
N SER A 343 -7.94 5.76 -3.21
CA SER A 343 -8.51 7.05 -2.87
C SER A 343 -9.98 7.03 -3.27
N PHE A 344 -10.87 7.04 -2.28
CA PHE A 344 -12.31 7.22 -2.54
C PHE A 344 -12.50 8.64 -3.10
N SER A 345 -13.04 8.70 -4.33
CA SER A 345 -13.44 9.94 -5.01
C SER A 345 -14.69 10.55 -4.42
#